data_AF-G4RB52-F1
#
_entry.id   AF-G4RB52-F1
#
_cell.length_a   1.000
_cell.length_b   1.000
_cell.length_c   1.000
_cell.angle_alpha   90.00
_cell.angle_beta   90.00
_cell.angle_gamma   90.00
#
_symmetry.space_group_name_H-M   'P 1'
#
loop_
_entity.id
_entity.type
_entity.pdbx_description
1 polymer ?
#
loop_
_entity_poly.entity_id
_entity_poly.type
_entity_poly.pdbx_seq_one_letter_code
_entity_poly.pdbx_strand_id
1 'polypeptide(L)'
;MPGVRLGWSGGFEVTNPDDKPAGNGDSPRQSETSELAARIRKAQEARAAANGSQQASRQGDMSTLARGLRIGAEFVAAILVGSGIGYLIDMFAGTSPWALLIMFMVGFAAGIVNVTRVVAELNADKTASSDADSVD
;
A
#
# COMPACT_ATOMS: atom_id res chain seq x y z
N MET A 1 21.60 42.32 -33.68
CA MET A 1 21.44 43.66 -33.09
C MET A 1 22.43 43.83 -31.94
N PRO A 2 22.96 45.05 -31.74
CA PRO A 2 24.16 45.35 -30.95
C PRO A 2 24.03 45.14 -29.44
N GLY A 3 25.19 44.95 -28.80
CA GLY A 3 25.35 44.72 -27.36
C GLY A 3 25.00 45.94 -26.50
N VAL A 4 24.73 45.67 -25.22
CA VAL A 4 24.41 46.69 -24.22
C VAL A 4 25.37 46.57 -23.02
N ARG A 5 26.37 47.45 -23.11
CA ARG A 5 27.08 48.26 -22.10
C ARG A 5 27.10 47.78 -20.64
N LEU A 6 28.32 47.47 -20.19
CA LEU A 6 28.77 47.67 -18.81
C LEU A 6 28.59 49.15 -18.41
N GLY A 7 28.09 49.35 -17.20
CA GLY A 7 28.08 50.64 -16.52
C GLY A 7 27.67 50.42 -15.09
N TRP A 8 28.61 50.06 -14.22
CA TRP A 8 28.41 50.27 -12.79
C TRP A 8 29.33 51.41 -12.35
N SER A 9 28.68 52.55 -12.13
CA SER A 9 29.22 53.77 -11.55
C SER A 9 29.62 53.50 -10.11
N GLY A 10 30.88 53.72 -9.77
CA GLY A 10 31.35 53.67 -8.39
C GLY A 10 30.66 54.75 -7.53
N GLY A 11 30.11 54.31 -6.41
CA GLY A 11 29.86 55.13 -5.22
C GLY A 11 30.45 54.37 -4.04
N PHE A 12 31.67 54.71 -3.63
CA PHE A 12 32.21 54.25 -2.36
C PHE A 12 31.65 55.18 -1.28
N GLU A 13 30.56 54.74 -0.67
CA GLU A 13 30.00 55.40 0.52
C GLU A 13 30.89 55.03 1.72
N VAL A 14 31.68 55.99 2.19
CA VAL A 14 32.32 55.93 3.51
C VAL A 14 31.20 56.01 4.53
N THR A 15 30.72 54.84 4.97
CA THR A 15 29.84 54.74 6.12
C THR A 15 30.71 54.90 7.37
N ASN A 16 30.33 55.87 8.20
CA ASN A 16 30.99 56.25 9.44
C ASN A 16 30.79 55.10 10.48
N PRO A 17 31.80 54.61 11.20
CA PRO A 17 31.67 53.36 11.97
C PRO A 17 31.00 53.49 13.36
N ASP A 18 30.17 54.51 13.62
CA ASP A 18 29.64 54.79 14.98
C ASP A 18 28.10 54.80 15.12
N ASP A 19 27.35 54.42 14.09
CA ASP A 19 25.94 54.06 14.24
C ASP A 19 25.79 52.59 14.65
N LYS A 20 25.90 52.34 15.96
CA LYS A 20 25.30 51.17 16.59
C LYS A 20 23.84 51.45 16.92
N PRO A 21 22.85 51.03 16.10
CA PRO A 21 21.62 50.55 16.69
C PRO A 21 21.95 49.21 17.36
N ALA A 22 21.57 49.05 18.62
CA ALA A 22 21.58 47.77 19.30
C ALA A 22 20.63 46.81 18.56
N GLY A 23 21.16 46.12 17.55
CA GLY A 23 20.47 45.17 16.70
C GLY A 23 21.04 43.78 16.92
N ASN A 24 20.15 42.87 17.28
CA ASN A 24 20.38 41.46 17.60
C ASN A 24 21.37 40.78 16.62
N GLY A 25 22.43 40.18 17.15
CA GLY A 25 23.47 39.51 16.37
C GLY A 25 23.01 38.17 15.80
N ASP A 26 22.26 38.21 14.70
CA ASP A 26 21.87 37.00 13.95
C ASP A 26 23.08 36.49 13.17
N SER A 27 23.80 35.55 13.78
CA SER A 27 25.06 35.02 13.27
C SER A 27 24.84 34.13 12.03
N PRO A 28 25.58 34.29 10.92
CA PRO A 28 25.42 33.49 9.68
C PRO A 28 25.51 31.97 9.89
N ARG A 29 26.21 31.53 10.95
CA ARG A 29 26.27 30.11 11.36
C ARG A 29 24.91 29.54 11.80
N GLN A 30 24.03 30.35 12.38
CA GLN A 30 22.71 29.91 12.82
C GLN A 30 21.79 29.65 11.61
N SER A 31 21.90 30.47 10.56
CA SER A 31 21.20 30.29 9.29
C SER A 31 21.58 28.98 8.61
N GLU A 32 22.88 28.69 8.50
CA GLU A 32 23.41 27.43 7.93
C GLU A 32 22.93 26.19 8.71
N THR A 33 22.93 26.27 10.05
CA THR A 33 22.43 25.16 10.89
C THR A 33 20.92 24.97 10.77
N SER A 34 20.17 26.07 10.63
CA SER A 34 18.72 26.05 10.43
C SER A 34 18.37 25.45 9.07
N GLU A 35 19.12 25.81 8.02
CA GLU A 35 18.95 25.26 6.68
C GLU A 35 19.28 23.77 6.64
N LEU A 36 20.38 23.35 7.27
CA LEU A 36 20.74 21.93 7.38
C LEU A 36 19.70 21.14 8.16
N ALA A 37 19.20 21.67 9.28
CA ALA A 37 18.13 21.07 10.06
C ALA A 37 16.83 20.93 9.24
N ALA A 38 16.47 21.95 8.47
CA ALA A 38 15.33 21.92 7.57
C ALA A 38 15.49 20.84 6.48
N ARG A 39 16.68 20.68 5.90
CA ARG A 39 16.98 19.65 4.89
C ARG A 39 16.96 18.24 5.49
N ILE A 40 17.49 18.04 6.69
CA ILE A 40 17.43 16.76 7.41
C ILE A 40 15.98 16.40 7.70
N ARG A 41 15.19 17.34 8.22
CA ARG A 41 13.77 17.11 8.52
C ARG A 41 12.99 16.74 7.27
N LYS A 42 13.17 17.48 6.17
CA LYS A 42 12.56 17.16 4.87
C LYS A 42 12.96 15.78 4.35
N ALA A 43 14.23 15.40 4.51
CA ALA A 43 14.72 14.08 4.11
C ALA A 43 14.17 12.94 5.01
N GLN A 44 14.02 13.19 6.32
CA GLN A 44 13.42 12.24 7.25
C GLN A 44 11.93 12.05 7.00
N GLU A 45 11.20 13.13 6.73
CA GLU A 45 9.78 13.08 6.36
C GLU A 45 9.58 12.32 5.03
N ALA A 46 10.42 12.58 4.03
CA ALA A 46 10.41 11.82 2.77
C ALA A 46 10.73 10.33 2.97
N ARG A 47 11.68 9.99 3.86
CA ARG A 47 11.99 8.60 4.20
C ARG A 47 10.88 7.93 5.02
N ALA A 48 10.25 8.63 5.94
CA ALA A 48 9.12 8.12 6.71
C ALA A 48 7.91 7.84 5.80
N ALA A 49 7.62 8.71 4.85
CA ALA A 49 6.58 8.49 3.83
C ALA A 49 6.92 7.32 2.88
N ALA A 50 8.18 7.21 2.45
CA ALA A 50 8.64 6.10 1.61
C ALA A 50 8.63 4.74 2.35
N ASN A 51 9.05 4.72 3.62
CA ASN A 51 9.04 3.52 4.44
C ASN A 51 7.61 3.12 4.83
N GLY A 52 6.76 4.09 5.17
CA GLY A 52 5.35 3.85 5.47
C GLY A 52 4.59 3.27 4.28
N SER A 53 4.83 3.80 3.07
CA SER A 53 4.22 3.28 1.84
C SER A 53 4.75 1.89 1.45
N GLN A 54 6.06 1.62 1.59
CA GLN A 54 6.62 0.29 1.37
C GLN A 54 6.17 -0.76 2.39
N GLN A 55 5.95 -0.36 3.64
CA GLN A 55 5.49 -1.27 4.68
C GLN A 55 3.99 -1.55 4.52
N ALA A 56 3.20 -0.53 4.18
CA ALA A 56 1.78 -0.69 3.87
C ALA A 56 1.55 -1.57 2.63
N SER A 57 2.36 -1.41 1.57
CA SER A 57 2.26 -2.27 0.38
C SER A 57 2.62 -3.72 0.68
N ARG A 58 3.73 -3.98 1.39
CA ARG A 58 4.07 -5.35 1.83
C ARG A 58 3.00 -5.97 2.73
N GLN A 59 2.43 -5.19 3.65
CA GLN A 59 1.35 -5.66 4.52
C GLN A 59 0.09 -6.02 3.71
N GLY A 60 -0.26 -5.19 2.72
CA GLY A 60 -1.37 -5.42 1.80
C GLY A 60 -1.17 -6.66 0.92
N ASP A 61 0.05 -6.86 0.39
CA ASP A 61 0.41 -8.03 -0.40
C ASP A 61 0.31 -9.33 0.42
N MET A 62 0.83 -9.31 1.65
CA MET A 62 0.75 -10.47 2.56
C MET A 62 -0.70 -10.78 2.97
N SER A 63 -1.52 -9.75 3.22
CA SER A 63 -2.94 -9.92 3.52
C SER A 63 -3.71 -10.53 2.35
N THR A 64 -3.42 -10.07 1.13
CA THR A 64 -4.03 -10.58 -0.09
C THR A 64 -3.65 -12.05 -0.33
N LEU A 65 -2.37 -12.39 -0.17
CA LEU A 65 -1.88 -13.76 -0.28
C LEU A 65 -2.52 -14.69 0.76
N ALA A 66 -2.56 -14.27 2.03
CA ALA A 66 -3.17 -15.06 3.10
C ALA A 66 -4.67 -15.31 2.85
N ARG A 67 -5.38 -14.31 2.32
CA ARG A 67 -6.79 -14.46 1.94
C ARG A 67 -6.96 -15.43 0.77
N GLY A 68 -6.14 -15.32 -0.28
CA GLY A 68 -6.15 -16.26 -1.40
C GLY A 68 -5.87 -17.71 -0.98
N LEU A 69 -4.87 -17.91 -0.12
CA LEU A 69 -4.53 -19.22 0.44
C LEU A 69 -5.68 -19.81 1.25
N ARG A 70 -6.38 -19.01 2.06
CA ARG A 70 -7.54 -19.48 2.82
C ARG A 70 -8.68 -19.93 1.91
N ILE A 71 -9.02 -19.14 0.89
CA ILE A 71 -10.06 -19.50 -0.08
C ILE A 71 -9.68 -20.79 -0.81
N GLY A 72 -8.41 -20.93 -1.21
CA GLY A 72 -7.89 -22.16 -1.82
C GLY A 72 -7.95 -23.36 -0.87
N ALA A 73 -7.63 -23.17 0.41
CA ALA A 73 -7.70 -24.22 1.42
C ALA A 73 -9.14 -24.67 1.68
N GLU A 74 -10.10 -23.75 1.74
CA GLU A 74 -11.53 -24.05 1.86
C GLU A 74 -12.03 -24.86 0.66
N PHE A 75 -11.59 -24.51 -0.56
CA PHE A 75 -11.91 -25.24 -1.77
C PHE A 75 -11.36 -26.68 -1.76
N VAL A 76 -10.07 -26.84 -1.46
CA VAL A 76 -9.43 -28.17 -1.39
C VAL A 76 -10.04 -29.01 -0.27
N ALA A 77 -10.35 -28.41 0.88
CA ALA A 77 -11.03 -29.10 1.97
C ALA A 77 -12.40 -29.65 1.55
N ALA A 78 -13.22 -28.87 0.84
CA ALA A 78 -14.52 -29.33 0.34
C ALA A 78 -14.39 -30.55 -0.58
N ILE A 79 -13.39 -30.53 -1.48
CA ILE A 79 -13.11 -31.66 -2.37
C ILE A 79 -12.66 -32.89 -1.58
N LEU A 80 -11.72 -32.74 -0.65
CA LEU A 80 -11.20 -33.85 0.15
C LEU A 80 -12.28 -34.48 1.03
N VAL A 81 -13.14 -33.66 1.64
CA VAL A 81 -14.28 -34.14 2.44
C VAL A 81 -15.28 -34.89 1.55
N GLY A 82 -15.69 -34.31 0.43
CA GLY A 82 -16.63 -34.96 -0.50
C GLY A 82 -16.08 -36.27 -1.05
N SER A 83 -14.83 -36.27 -1.49
CA SER A 83 -14.15 -37.45 -2.03
C SER A 83 -13.94 -38.52 -0.97
N GLY A 84 -13.57 -38.12 0.26
CA GLY A 84 -13.38 -39.04 1.38
C GLY A 84 -14.68 -39.73 1.79
N ILE A 85 -15.79 -38.98 1.87
CA ILE A 85 -17.11 -39.56 2.14
C ILE A 85 -17.56 -40.46 0.99
N GLY A 86 -17.42 -40.01 -0.26
CA GLY A 86 -17.79 -40.80 -1.44
C GLY A 86 -17.01 -42.12 -1.53
N TYR A 87 -15.70 -42.07 -1.24
CA TYR A 87 -14.86 -43.27 -1.16
C TYR A 87 -15.32 -44.25 -0.08
N LEU A 88 -15.69 -43.74 1.10
CA LEU A 88 -16.19 -44.58 2.18
C LEU A 88 -17.50 -45.27 1.78
N ILE A 89 -18.40 -44.54 1.12
CA ILE A 89 -19.67 -45.09 0.62
C ILE A 89 -19.41 -46.20 -0.41
N ASP A 90 -18.54 -45.94 -1.39
CA ASP A 90 -18.21 -46.94 -2.41
C ASP A 90 -17.59 -48.21 -1.78
N MET A 91 -16.80 -48.08 -0.72
CA MET A 91 -16.22 -49.21 0.01
C MET A 91 -17.28 -50.08 0.68
N PHE A 92 -18.27 -49.48 1.34
CA PHE A 92 -19.34 -50.23 2.03
C PHE A 92 -20.36 -50.81 1.04
N ALA A 93 -20.65 -50.10 -0.03
CA ALA A 93 -21.64 -50.51 -1.03
C ALA A 93 -21.07 -51.53 -2.04
N GLY A 94 -19.75 -51.69 -2.11
CA GLY A 94 -19.09 -52.54 -3.11
C GLY A 94 -19.31 -52.05 -4.54
N THR A 95 -19.72 -50.80 -4.71
CA THR A 95 -20.00 -50.19 -6.01
C THR A 95 -18.68 -49.79 -6.68
N SER A 96 -18.65 -49.85 -8.02
CA SER A 96 -17.68 -49.07 -8.80
C SER A 96 -17.78 -47.58 -8.41
N PRO A 97 -16.77 -46.71 -8.62
CA PRO A 97 -16.56 -45.45 -7.89
C PRO A 97 -17.55 -44.33 -8.26
N TRP A 98 -18.83 -44.66 -8.26
CA TRP A 98 -19.97 -43.84 -8.65
C TRP A 98 -20.34 -42.89 -7.53
N ALA A 99 -20.33 -43.33 -6.27
CA ALA A 99 -20.60 -42.43 -5.15
C ALA A 99 -19.47 -41.40 -5.00
N LEU A 100 -18.22 -41.82 -5.19
CA LEU A 100 -17.06 -40.93 -5.25
C LEU A 100 -17.19 -39.91 -6.38
N LEU A 101 -17.57 -40.33 -7.59
CA LEU A 101 -17.79 -39.41 -8.73
C LEU A 101 -18.84 -38.34 -8.43
N ILE A 102 -20.00 -38.75 -7.90
CA ILE A 102 -21.09 -37.83 -7.55
C ILE A 102 -20.66 -36.89 -6.42
N MET A 103 -20.11 -37.43 -5.33
CA MET A 103 -19.71 -36.61 -4.18
C MET A 103 -18.52 -35.69 -4.50
N PHE A 104 -17.62 -36.10 -5.38
CA PHE A 104 -16.55 -35.25 -5.89
C PHE A 104 -17.13 -34.08 -6.69
N MET A 105 -18.08 -34.33 -7.59
CA MET A 105 -18.77 -33.26 -8.34
C MET A 105 -19.52 -32.30 -7.43
N VAL A 106 -20.20 -32.81 -6.40
CA VAL A 106 -20.87 -31.98 -5.39
C VAL A 106 -19.86 -31.14 -4.60
N GLY A 107 -18.76 -31.75 -4.13
CA GLY A 107 -17.70 -31.04 -3.39
C GLY A 107 -17.03 -29.96 -4.24
N PHE A 108 -16.78 -30.25 -5.52
CA PHE A 108 -16.25 -29.28 -6.48
C PHE A 108 -17.22 -28.13 -6.74
N ALA A 109 -18.49 -28.43 -6.99
CA ALA A 109 -19.53 -27.41 -7.19
C ALA A 109 -19.69 -26.52 -5.94
N ALA A 110 -19.74 -27.13 -4.75
CA ALA A 110 -19.76 -26.40 -3.48
C ALA A 110 -18.52 -25.49 -3.31
N GLY A 111 -17.35 -26.00 -3.69
CA GLY A 111 -16.11 -25.23 -3.73
C GLY A 111 -16.19 -24.00 -4.63
N ILE A 112 -16.69 -24.14 -5.87
CA ILE A 112 -16.90 -23.01 -6.79
C ILE A 112 -17.88 -21.99 -6.20
N VAL A 113 -18.99 -22.45 -5.62
CA VAL A 113 -19.98 -21.56 -4.98
C VAL A 113 -19.34 -20.78 -3.82
N ASN A 114 -18.48 -21.41 -3.01
CA ASN A 114 -17.76 -20.70 -1.95
C ASN A 114 -16.83 -19.60 -2.52
N VAL A 115 -16.04 -19.92 -3.53
CA VAL A 115 -15.10 -18.96 -4.16
C VAL A 115 -15.85 -17.78 -4.77
N THR A 116 -16.91 -18.04 -5.54
CA THR A 116 -17.70 -16.99 -6.19
C THR A 116 -18.37 -16.06 -5.19
N ARG A 117 -18.85 -16.59 -4.06
CA ARG A 117 -19.39 -15.78 -2.95
C ARG A 117 -18.34 -14.85 -2.35
N VAL A 118 -17.14 -15.37 -2.06
CA VAL A 118 -16.06 -14.55 -1.48
C VAL A 118 -15.64 -13.44 -2.46
N VAL A 119 -15.55 -13.75 -3.75
CA VAL A 119 -15.24 -12.74 -4.78
C VAL A 119 -16.35 -11.69 -4.89
N ALA A 120 -17.63 -12.10 -4.82
CA ALA A 120 -18.75 -11.18 -4.85
C ALA A 120 -18.76 -10.23 -3.64
N GLU A 121 -18.49 -10.74 -2.44
CA GLU A 121 -18.35 -9.92 -1.21
C GLU A 121 -17.21 -8.89 -1.36
N LEU A 122 -16.04 -9.32 -1.87
CA LEU A 122 -14.91 -8.41 -2.11
C LEU A 122 -15.21 -7.32 -3.15
N ASN A 123 -16.06 -7.60 -4.13
CA ASN A 123 -16.46 -6.62 -5.14
C ASN A 123 -17.50 -5.64 -4.58
N ALA A 124 -18.44 -6.10 -3.75
CA ALA A 124 -19.45 -5.26 -3.12
C ALA A 124 -18.82 -4.21 -2.17
N ASP A 125 -17.80 -4.61 -1.40
CA ASP A 125 -17.05 -3.70 -0.51
C ASP A 125 -16.34 -2.57 -1.28
N LYS A 126 -15.85 -2.85 -2.51
CA LYS A 126 -15.20 -1.86 -3.37
C LYS A 126 -16.15 -0.83 -3.95
N THR A 127 -17.36 -1.24 -4.33
CA THR A 127 -18.40 -0.31 -4.83
C THR A 127 -18.93 0.59 -3.71
N ALA A 128 -19.14 0.06 -2.51
CA ALA A 128 -19.62 0.86 -1.37
C ALA A 128 -18.61 1.94 -0.92
N SER A 129 -17.31 1.66 -1.06
CA SER A 129 -16.24 2.62 -0.74
C SER A 129 -16.02 3.67 -1.84
N SER A 130 -16.24 3.35 -3.13
CA SER A 130 -16.16 4.36 -4.21
C SER A 130 -17.33 5.34 -4.19
N ASP A 131 -18.52 4.88 -3.82
CA ASP A 131 -19.71 5.74 -3.75
C ASP A 131 -19.60 6.74 -2.59
N ALA A 132 -19.05 6.33 -1.44
CA ALA A 132 -18.83 7.22 -0.30
C ALA A 132 -17.81 8.34 -0.56
N ASP A 133 -16.78 8.08 -1.37
CA ASP A 133 -15.73 9.07 -1.73
C ASP A 133 -16.19 10.05 -2.83
N SER A 134 -17.30 9.77 -3.52
CA SER A 134 -17.82 10.59 -4.62
C SER A 134 -18.94 11.57 -4.23
N VAL A 135 -19.37 11.55 -2.97
CA VAL A 135 -20.48 12.37 -2.44
C VAL A 135 -19.97 13.56 -1.59
N ASP A 136 -18.67 13.63 -1.31
CA ASP A 136 -17.98 14.76 -0.65
C ASP A 136 -17.30 15.71 -1.67
#